data_AF-A0A951GF59-F1
#
_entry.id   AF-A0A951GF59-F1
#
_cell.length_a   1.000
_cell.length_b   1.000
_cell.length_c   1.000
_cell.angle_alpha   90.00
_cell.angle_beta   90.00
_cell.angle_gamma   90.00
#
_symmetry.space_group_name_H-M   'P 1'
#
loop_
_entity.id
_entity.type
_entity.pdbx_description
1 polymer ?
#
loop_
_entity_poly.entity_id
_entity_poly.type
_entity_poly.pdbx_seq_one_letter_code
_entity_poly.pdbx_strand_id
1 'polypeptide(L)'
;MKLGHLTFAGFVCLIIGACEPVSTQAPVTEAPPQAPVPRTCDHNSTGHDFVSAKVFLLSPAFDPKSGAAPGPSEIVRNVAPTDPYWNDLTAAFDTAPDFFRDKLCSLDGIFVVQNTCASTGCTVNDVIDHSWGFRQQISPPKRYIATSAALWENGSAPNFSTYKNLRLRTVLTRLHGNGRSWFNQPGRQSPQFVSSSPDTAAMTMLAVLAHETGHVLWFDAFVNPPGGPFNADNFCGGKFYARAVWPKIAVPSGRWVGFGEQLANQPRKPNYAGTLQSHLSRANFSQARGGLRSMFHDREAAGALATFSPIEDFVEAYEWHVLLSAKPPLTDLTIQIPGFPPYDLVRGIASKPGLKRKMACF
;
A
#
# COMPACT_ATOMS: atom_id res chain seq x y z
N MET A 1 -41.90 42.55 35.01
CA MET A 1 -40.71 43.01 35.78
C MET A 1 -39.55 43.15 34.79
N LYS A 2 -38.67 44.12 35.03
CA LYS A 2 -37.86 44.87 34.05
C LYS A 2 -36.84 44.06 33.23
N LEU A 3 -36.70 44.49 31.96
CA LEU A 3 -35.61 44.26 31.02
C LEU A 3 -34.27 44.77 31.59
N GLY A 4 -33.19 44.01 31.41
CA GLY A 4 -31.82 44.44 31.71
C GLY A 4 -30.89 44.14 30.53
N HIS A 5 -30.55 45.19 29.78
CA HIS A 5 -29.51 45.21 28.76
C HIS A 5 -28.13 45.18 29.42
N LEU A 6 -27.19 44.38 28.89
CA LEU A 6 -25.76 44.53 29.17
C LEU A 6 -25.01 44.85 27.88
N THR A 7 -24.46 46.05 27.87
CA THR A 7 -23.61 46.67 26.85
C THR A 7 -22.17 46.20 27.05
N PHE A 8 -21.51 45.65 26.02
CA PHE A 8 -20.07 45.37 26.06
C PHE A 8 -19.32 46.51 25.38
N ALA A 9 -18.52 47.23 26.16
CA ALA A 9 -17.67 48.33 25.71
C ALA A 9 -16.39 47.78 25.06
N GLY A 10 -16.01 48.39 23.94
CA GLY A 10 -14.82 48.04 23.18
C GLY A 10 -13.53 48.58 23.78
N PHE A 11 -12.43 47.87 23.49
CA PHE A 11 -11.07 48.37 23.61
C PHE A 11 -10.43 48.32 22.22
N VAL A 12 -10.18 49.50 21.65
CA VAL A 12 -9.41 49.68 20.42
C VAL A 12 -8.00 50.10 20.85
N CYS A 13 -7.03 49.20 20.71
CA CYS A 13 -5.62 49.53 20.86
C CYS A 13 -5.09 50.12 19.56
N LEU A 14 -4.82 51.43 19.57
CA LEU A 14 -4.06 52.13 18.54
C LEU A 14 -2.57 51.86 18.77
N ILE A 15 -1.97 51.01 17.93
CA ILE A 15 -0.52 50.84 17.85
C ILE A 15 0.01 51.84 16.82
N ILE A 16 0.72 52.87 17.31
CA ILE A 16 1.45 53.83 16.48
C ILE A 16 2.83 53.22 16.22
N GLY A 17 3.00 52.56 15.08
CA GLY A 17 4.29 52.08 14.59
C GLY A 17 5.04 53.20 13.88
N ALA A 18 6.22 53.56 14.39
CA ALA A 18 7.15 54.46 13.71
C ALA A 18 7.66 53.80 12.42
N CYS A 19 7.48 54.47 11.28
CA CYS A 19 8.07 54.06 10.01
C CYS A 19 9.56 54.42 10.00
N GLU A 20 10.44 53.43 10.03
CA GLU A 20 11.84 53.63 9.65
C GLU A 20 11.94 53.84 8.12
N PRO A 21 12.81 54.74 7.65
CA PRO A 21 13.03 54.95 6.22
C PRO A 21 13.62 53.67 5.59
N VAL A 22 12.87 53.10 4.65
CA VAL A 22 13.29 51.96 3.84
C VAL A 22 14.58 52.33 3.10
N SER A 23 15.67 51.66 3.44
CA SER A 23 16.91 51.70 2.67
C SER A 23 16.63 51.09 1.29
N THR A 24 16.70 51.92 0.25
CA THR A 24 16.61 51.50 -1.15
C THR A 24 17.82 50.65 -1.51
N GLN A 25 17.73 49.33 -1.28
CA GLN A 25 18.64 48.36 -1.89
C GLN A 25 18.53 48.45 -3.41
N ALA A 26 19.68 48.54 -4.07
CA ALA A 26 19.77 48.46 -5.52
C ALA A 26 19.09 47.18 -6.02
N PRO A 27 18.39 47.23 -7.17
CA PRO A 27 17.74 46.06 -7.75
C PRO A 27 18.78 44.97 -7.96
N VAL A 28 18.68 43.89 -7.18
CA VAL A 28 19.45 42.67 -7.40
C VAL A 28 18.97 42.14 -8.74
N THR A 29 19.84 42.19 -9.75
CA THR A 29 19.61 41.56 -11.05
C THR A 29 19.45 40.06 -10.79
N GLU A 30 18.19 39.62 -10.69
CA GLU A 30 17.83 38.24 -10.42
C GLU A 30 18.41 37.38 -11.56
N ALA A 31 19.29 36.44 -11.22
CA ALA A 31 19.84 35.53 -12.19
C ALA A 31 18.67 34.80 -12.88
N PRO A 32 18.72 34.58 -14.21
CA PRO A 32 17.66 33.88 -14.92
C PRO A 32 17.34 32.56 -14.19
N PRO A 33 16.07 32.25 -13.92
CA PRO A 33 15.71 31.01 -13.24
C PRO A 33 16.36 29.84 -14.00
N GLN A 34 17.30 29.16 -13.33
CA GLN A 34 17.94 27.99 -13.91
C GLN A 34 16.85 26.98 -14.24
N ALA A 35 16.83 26.52 -15.50
CA ALA A 35 15.93 25.46 -15.90
C ALA A 35 16.15 24.25 -14.96
N PRO A 36 15.08 23.63 -14.42
CA PRO A 36 15.23 22.51 -13.51
C PRO A 36 16.03 21.41 -14.20
N VAL A 37 17.18 21.04 -13.63
CA VAL A 37 17.93 19.87 -14.10
C VAL A 37 17.04 18.65 -13.89
N PRO A 38 16.74 17.84 -14.93
CA PRO A 38 15.99 16.62 -14.77
C PRO A 38 16.73 15.73 -13.77
N ARG A 39 16.18 15.55 -12.56
CA ARG A 39 16.77 14.64 -11.58
C ARG A 39 16.52 13.22 -12.08
N THR A 40 17.58 12.54 -12.50
CA THR A 40 17.53 11.13 -12.86
C THR A 40 17.35 10.30 -11.59
N CYS A 41 16.56 9.24 -11.66
CA CYS A 41 16.33 8.28 -10.58
C CYS A 41 16.86 6.92 -11.05
N ASP A 42 17.72 6.30 -10.26
CA ASP A 42 18.24 4.95 -10.41
C ASP A 42 18.54 4.33 -9.01
N HIS A 43 19.04 3.10 -8.93
CA HIS A 43 19.40 2.47 -7.65
C HIS A 43 20.49 3.20 -6.84
N ASN A 44 21.32 4.04 -7.48
CA ASN A 44 22.37 4.83 -6.83
C ASN A 44 21.87 6.17 -6.30
N SER A 45 20.64 6.55 -6.65
CA SER A 45 19.99 7.75 -6.16
C SER A 45 19.78 7.66 -4.64
N THR A 46 19.75 8.81 -3.97
CA THR A 46 19.32 8.85 -2.57
C THR A 46 17.80 8.77 -2.47
N GLY A 47 17.26 8.39 -1.31
CA GLY A 47 15.81 8.48 -1.08
C GLY A 47 15.25 9.89 -1.33
N HIS A 48 16.02 10.95 -1.04
CA HIS A 48 15.63 12.33 -1.32
C HIS A 48 15.49 12.62 -2.83
N ASP A 49 16.44 12.12 -3.63
CA ASP A 49 16.40 12.25 -5.09
C ASP A 49 15.19 11.50 -5.67
N PHE A 50 14.98 10.27 -5.18
CA PHE A 50 13.82 9.46 -5.54
C PHE A 50 12.49 10.16 -5.25
N VAL A 51 12.26 10.64 -4.02
CA VAL A 51 10.99 11.29 -3.66
C VAL A 51 10.77 12.54 -4.49
N SER A 52 11.81 13.36 -4.66
CA SER A 52 11.74 14.58 -5.48
C SER A 52 11.36 14.31 -6.94
N ALA A 53 11.93 13.24 -7.52
CA ALA A 53 11.80 12.94 -8.94
C ALA A 53 10.55 12.14 -9.30
N LYS A 54 10.06 11.30 -8.38
CA LYS A 54 9.04 10.27 -8.70
C LYS A 54 7.74 10.39 -7.92
N VAL A 55 7.70 11.12 -6.82
CA VAL A 55 6.53 11.12 -5.94
C VAL A 55 5.73 12.42 -6.03
N PHE A 56 4.43 12.27 -6.28
CA PHE A 56 3.49 13.36 -6.47
C PHE A 56 2.29 13.23 -5.54
N LEU A 57 1.71 14.36 -5.14
CA LEU A 57 0.40 14.42 -4.52
C LEU A 57 -0.67 14.33 -5.62
N LEU A 58 -1.64 13.45 -5.41
CA LEU A 58 -2.73 13.20 -6.35
C LEU A 58 -4.07 13.58 -5.72
N SER A 59 -4.93 14.24 -6.51
CA SER A 59 -6.30 14.57 -6.11
C SER A 59 -7.10 13.30 -5.77
N PRO A 60 -7.93 13.31 -4.71
CA PRO A 60 -8.82 12.20 -4.38
C PRO A 60 -9.91 11.98 -5.44
N ALA A 61 -10.11 12.93 -6.36
CA ALA A 61 -11.11 12.81 -7.43
C ALA A 61 -10.66 11.91 -8.60
N PHE A 62 -9.38 11.54 -8.67
CA PHE A 62 -8.88 10.68 -9.73
C PHE A 62 -9.46 9.26 -9.59
N ASP A 63 -10.07 8.74 -10.66
CA ASP A 63 -10.53 7.35 -10.73
C ASP A 63 -9.52 6.47 -11.47
N PRO A 64 -8.76 5.61 -10.76
CA PRO A 64 -7.81 4.70 -11.40
C PRO A 64 -8.48 3.61 -12.24
N LYS A 65 -9.79 3.39 -12.09
CA LYS A 65 -10.55 2.39 -12.88
C LYS A 65 -10.95 2.91 -14.26
N SER A 66 -10.79 4.21 -14.51
CA SER A 66 -11.05 4.82 -15.82
C SER A 66 -10.14 4.27 -16.92
N GLY A 67 -8.99 3.70 -16.56
CA GLY A 67 -7.98 3.22 -17.53
C GLY A 67 -7.12 4.33 -18.11
N ALA A 68 -7.30 5.59 -17.68
CA ALA A 68 -6.46 6.72 -18.03
C ALA A 68 -5.35 6.93 -16.99
N ALA A 69 -4.22 7.52 -17.40
CA ALA A 69 -3.23 8.01 -16.45
C ALA A 69 -3.72 9.33 -15.84
N PRO A 70 -3.26 9.68 -14.62
CA PRO A 70 -3.52 10.99 -14.05
C PRO A 70 -3.14 12.13 -15.00
N GLY A 71 -4.09 13.03 -15.24
CA GLY A 71 -3.89 14.24 -16.01
C GLY A 71 -3.24 15.36 -15.18
N PRO A 72 -2.71 16.43 -15.82
CA PRO A 72 -2.09 17.55 -15.12
C PRO A 72 -2.99 18.25 -14.09
N SER A 73 -4.31 18.24 -14.30
CA SER A 73 -5.28 18.83 -13.36
C SER A 73 -5.50 17.99 -12.09
N GLU A 74 -5.14 16.70 -12.14
CA GLU A 74 -5.31 15.76 -11.01
C GLU A 74 -4.02 15.67 -10.18
N ILE A 75 -2.87 15.93 -10.79
CA ILE A 75 -1.58 16.03 -10.13
C ILE A 75 -1.50 17.39 -9.43
N VAL A 76 -1.47 17.38 -8.11
CA VAL A 76 -1.52 18.60 -7.29
C VAL A 76 -0.15 19.28 -7.30
N ARG A 77 0.90 18.53 -6.95
CA ARG A 77 2.32 18.93 -6.99
C ARG A 77 3.22 17.75 -6.64
N ASN A 78 4.53 17.90 -6.79
CA ASN A 78 5.50 16.98 -6.19
C ASN A 78 5.41 16.98 -4.66
N VAL A 79 5.73 15.85 -4.04
CA VAL A 79 5.95 15.77 -2.59
C VAL A 79 7.20 16.60 -2.24
N ALA A 80 7.10 17.40 -1.17
CA ALA A 80 8.14 18.32 -0.71
C ALA A 80 8.71 17.87 0.65
N PRO A 81 9.92 18.32 1.05
CA PRO A 81 10.52 17.97 2.33
C PRO A 81 9.69 18.29 3.57
N THR A 82 8.75 19.23 3.45
CA THR A 82 7.83 19.63 4.53
C THR A 82 6.59 18.74 4.65
N ASP A 83 6.36 17.85 3.68
CA ASP A 83 5.21 16.95 3.72
C ASP A 83 5.46 15.78 4.69
N PRO A 84 4.43 15.29 5.40
CA PRO A 84 4.58 14.17 6.35
C PRO A 84 5.03 12.86 5.68
N TYR A 85 4.83 12.75 4.36
CA TYR A 85 5.19 11.58 3.57
C TYR A 85 6.69 11.46 3.29
N TRP A 86 7.41 12.59 3.31
CA TRP A 86 8.76 12.70 2.77
C TRP A 86 9.75 11.74 3.44
N ASN A 87 9.79 11.76 4.77
CA ASN A 87 10.77 10.99 5.54
C ASN A 87 10.55 9.48 5.41
N ASP A 88 9.30 9.02 5.48
CA ASP A 88 8.99 7.59 5.40
C ASP A 88 9.23 7.03 3.99
N LEU A 89 8.92 7.80 2.94
CA LEU A 89 9.20 7.40 1.55
C LEU A 89 10.70 7.41 1.23
N THR A 90 11.44 8.41 1.73
CA THR A 90 12.90 8.46 1.64
C THR A 90 13.51 7.23 2.30
N ALA A 91 13.13 6.97 3.55
CA ALA A 91 13.64 5.84 4.32
C ALA A 91 13.25 4.48 3.71
N ALA A 92 12.05 4.36 3.13
CA ALA A 92 11.63 3.14 2.43
C ALA A 92 12.50 2.87 1.19
N PHE A 93 12.81 3.89 0.40
CA PHE A 93 13.72 3.76 -0.74
C PHE A 93 15.13 3.39 -0.30
N ASP A 94 15.64 4.03 0.75
CA ASP A 94 16.95 3.71 1.32
C ASP A 94 17.01 2.28 1.89
N THR A 95 15.89 1.77 2.40
CA THR A 95 15.76 0.38 2.90
C THR A 95 15.60 -0.63 1.76
N ALA A 96 15.14 -0.21 0.57
CA ALA A 96 14.85 -1.10 -0.54
C ALA A 96 16.12 -1.79 -1.10
N PRO A 97 16.01 -3.05 -1.57
CA PRO A 97 17.07 -3.66 -2.36
C PRO A 97 17.24 -2.96 -3.71
N ASP A 98 18.44 -3.06 -4.30
CA ASP A 98 18.81 -2.29 -5.50
C ASP A 98 17.89 -2.60 -6.69
N PHE A 99 17.55 -3.88 -6.89
CA PHE A 99 16.62 -4.26 -7.96
C PHE A 99 15.25 -3.58 -7.80
N PHE A 100 14.78 -3.38 -6.56
CA PHE A 100 13.50 -2.75 -6.30
C PHE A 100 13.58 -1.23 -6.43
N ARG A 101 14.71 -0.61 -6.06
CA ARG A 101 14.97 0.80 -6.35
C ARG A 101 14.91 1.09 -7.85
N ASP A 102 15.53 0.23 -8.67
CA ASP A 102 15.44 0.33 -10.13
C ASP A 102 13.98 0.21 -10.61
N LYS A 103 13.19 -0.70 -10.03
CA LYS A 103 11.76 -0.82 -10.35
C LYS A 103 11.00 0.46 -10.00
N LEU A 104 11.18 1.00 -8.79
CA LEU A 104 10.54 2.26 -8.37
C LEU A 104 10.94 3.43 -9.28
N CYS A 105 12.22 3.55 -9.63
CA CYS A 105 12.70 4.58 -10.55
C CYS A 105 12.23 4.38 -12.00
N SER A 106 11.88 3.15 -12.40
CA SER A 106 11.32 2.86 -13.73
C SER A 106 9.83 3.19 -13.87
N LEU A 107 9.12 3.47 -12.77
CA LEU A 107 7.73 3.90 -12.81
C LEU A 107 7.60 5.31 -13.43
N ASP A 108 6.51 5.54 -14.15
CA ASP A 108 6.16 6.84 -14.71
C ASP A 108 5.65 7.83 -13.65
N GLY A 109 5.17 7.32 -12.51
CA GLY A 109 4.80 8.14 -11.36
C GLY A 109 4.38 7.32 -10.15
N ILE A 110 4.66 7.86 -8.96
CA ILE A 110 4.23 7.32 -7.68
C ILE A 110 3.39 8.40 -7.01
N PHE A 111 2.19 8.03 -6.58
CA PHE A 111 1.23 9.00 -6.06
C PHE A 111 0.94 8.78 -4.58
N VAL A 112 0.87 9.88 -3.84
CA VAL A 112 0.21 9.91 -2.54
C VAL A 112 -1.17 10.53 -2.77
N VAL A 113 -2.21 9.70 -2.69
CA VAL A 113 -3.58 10.16 -2.90
C VAL A 113 -3.99 10.97 -1.69
N GLN A 114 -4.24 12.27 -1.93
CA GLN A 114 -4.62 13.19 -0.88
C GLN A 114 -5.95 12.77 -0.27
N ASN A 115 -6.02 12.96 1.04
CA ASN A 115 -7.06 12.34 1.81
C ASN A 115 -8.20 13.31 2.12
N THR A 116 -9.43 12.94 1.81
CA THR A 116 -10.62 13.72 2.20
C THR A 116 -11.07 13.45 3.64
N CYS A 117 -10.56 12.43 4.34
CA CYS A 117 -10.98 12.13 5.73
C CYS A 117 -10.31 12.99 6.83
N ALA A 118 -9.59 14.07 6.47
CA ALA A 118 -8.93 14.96 7.42
C ALA A 118 -9.86 15.58 8.48
N SER A 119 -11.18 15.64 8.24
CA SER A 119 -12.16 16.23 9.17
C SER A 119 -12.80 15.25 10.15
N THR A 120 -12.86 13.95 9.85
CA THR A 120 -13.58 12.95 10.67
C THR A 120 -12.71 11.82 11.19
N GLY A 121 -11.40 11.88 10.92
CA GLY A 121 -10.47 10.79 11.13
C GLY A 121 -10.61 9.72 10.05
N CYS A 122 -9.52 9.00 9.82
CA CYS A 122 -9.40 8.13 8.68
C CYS A 122 -9.75 6.69 9.00
N THR A 123 -10.51 6.09 8.09
CA THR A 123 -10.90 4.71 8.19
C THR A 123 -9.90 3.84 7.46
N VAL A 124 -9.93 2.57 7.83
CA VAL A 124 -9.15 1.53 7.16
C VAL A 124 -9.57 1.38 5.69
N ASN A 125 -10.80 1.72 5.33
CA ASN A 125 -11.22 1.72 3.93
C ASN A 125 -10.55 2.85 3.15
N ASP A 126 -10.34 4.02 3.76
CA ASP A 126 -9.67 5.16 3.10
C ASP A 126 -8.22 4.84 2.74
N VAL A 127 -7.53 4.03 3.56
CA VAL A 127 -6.19 3.51 3.24
C VAL A 127 -6.21 2.65 1.99
N ILE A 128 -7.21 1.78 1.88
CA ILE A 128 -7.25 0.71 0.88
C ILE A 128 -7.85 1.17 -0.43
N ASP A 129 -8.93 1.94 -0.40
CA ASP A 129 -9.64 2.38 -1.60
C ASP A 129 -8.84 3.43 -2.38
N HIS A 130 -7.80 4.02 -1.77
CA HIS A 130 -6.89 4.98 -2.39
C HIS A 130 -5.44 4.45 -2.51
N SER A 131 -5.25 3.13 -2.45
CA SER A 131 -3.97 2.50 -2.78
C SER A 131 -4.16 1.55 -3.96
N TRP A 132 -3.29 1.65 -4.97
CA TRP A 132 -3.43 0.89 -6.21
C TRP A 132 -2.16 0.81 -7.05
N GLY A 133 -2.07 -0.22 -7.89
CA GLY A 133 -1.12 -0.30 -9.00
C GLY A 133 -1.83 -0.27 -10.34
N PHE A 134 -1.31 0.53 -11.28
CA PHE A 134 -1.93 0.78 -12.57
C PHE A 134 -0.92 0.71 -13.72
N ARG A 135 -1.29 -0.03 -14.77
CA ARG A 135 -0.55 -0.12 -16.03
C ARG A 135 -1.47 0.25 -17.19
N GLN A 136 -1.09 1.26 -17.96
CA GLN A 136 -1.88 1.69 -19.11
C GLN A 136 -1.95 0.61 -20.19
N GLN A 137 -3.09 0.57 -20.88
CA GLN A 137 -3.38 -0.35 -21.98
C GLN A 137 -2.92 0.21 -23.34
N ILE A 138 -1.67 0.68 -23.39
CA ILE A 138 -1.03 1.23 -24.59
C ILE A 138 0.34 0.57 -24.81
N SER A 139 0.98 0.84 -25.94
CA SER A 139 2.33 0.36 -26.24
C SER A 139 3.23 1.53 -26.65
N PRO A 140 4.31 1.83 -25.90
CA PRO A 140 4.73 1.21 -24.64
C PRO A 140 3.80 1.58 -23.47
N PRO A 141 3.51 0.66 -22.53
CA PRO A 141 2.64 0.95 -21.40
C PRO A 141 3.35 1.87 -20.39
N LYS A 142 2.60 2.83 -19.84
CA LYS A 142 3.01 3.60 -18.66
C LYS A 142 2.57 2.92 -17.38
N ARG A 143 3.32 3.13 -16.31
CA ARG A 143 3.24 2.41 -15.03
C ARG A 143 3.17 3.38 -13.87
N TYR A 144 2.16 3.20 -13.04
CA TYR A 144 1.89 4.08 -11.92
C TYR A 144 1.49 3.26 -10.72
N ILE A 145 1.83 3.76 -9.53
CA ILE A 145 1.31 3.25 -8.27
C ILE A 145 0.81 4.41 -7.44
N ALA A 146 -0.08 4.14 -6.52
CA ALA A 146 -0.52 5.11 -5.53
C ALA A 146 -0.70 4.46 -4.16
N THR A 147 -0.49 5.28 -3.14
CA THR A 147 -0.78 4.95 -1.74
C THR A 147 -1.62 6.04 -1.12
N SER A 148 -2.48 5.67 -0.18
CA SER A 148 -3.34 6.62 0.52
C SER A 148 -2.57 7.47 1.52
N ALA A 149 -2.78 8.79 1.51
CA ALA A 149 -2.30 9.69 2.57
C ALA A 149 -2.85 9.34 3.97
N ALA A 150 -3.91 8.53 4.06
CA ALA A 150 -4.46 8.03 5.33
C ALA A 150 -3.45 7.23 6.17
N LEU A 151 -2.41 6.66 5.54
CA LEU A 151 -1.34 6.00 6.30
C LEU A 151 -0.59 6.96 7.23
N TRP A 152 -0.59 8.26 6.93
CA TRP A 152 0.11 9.29 7.69
C TRP A 152 -0.82 10.17 8.51
N GLU A 153 -2.02 9.68 8.88
CA GLU A 153 -2.98 10.44 9.71
C GLU A 153 -2.34 10.99 11.00
N ASN A 154 -1.37 10.26 11.56
CA ASN A 154 -0.64 10.65 12.77
C ASN A 154 0.76 11.22 12.48
N GLY A 155 0.97 11.79 11.28
CA GLY A 155 2.22 12.42 10.86
C GLY A 155 3.32 11.49 10.35
N SER A 156 3.19 10.17 10.55
CA SER A 156 4.07 9.13 10.01
C SER A 156 3.26 7.87 9.71
N ALA A 157 3.75 7.04 8.78
CA ALA A 157 3.20 5.72 8.53
C ALA A 157 3.28 4.85 9.80
N PRO A 158 2.29 3.97 10.05
CA PRO A 158 2.36 3.08 11.20
C PRO A 158 3.56 2.14 11.09
N ASN A 159 4.08 1.65 12.22
CA ASN A 159 5.04 0.55 12.23
C ASN A 159 4.46 -0.70 11.55
N PHE A 160 5.34 -1.57 11.06
CA PHE A 160 4.97 -2.69 10.19
C PHE A 160 3.97 -3.66 10.80
N SER A 161 4.15 -4.05 12.06
CA SER A 161 3.21 -4.91 12.79
C SER A 161 1.81 -4.29 12.88
N THR A 162 1.73 -2.98 13.18
CA THR A 162 0.49 -2.19 13.20
C THR A 162 -0.16 -2.13 11.82
N TYR A 163 0.62 -1.90 10.76
CA TYR A 163 0.13 -1.93 9.39
C TYR A 163 -0.44 -3.31 9.01
N LYS A 164 0.24 -4.41 9.34
CA LYS A 164 -0.27 -5.76 9.05
C LYS A 164 -1.52 -6.09 9.86
N ASN A 165 -1.67 -5.56 11.08
CA ASN A 165 -2.92 -5.62 11.85
C ASN A 165 -4.06 -4.85 11.19
N LEU A 166 -3.80 -3.63 10.72
CA LEU A 166 -4.77 -2.83 9.95
C LEU A 166 -5.25 -3.63 8.73
N ARG A 167 -4.32 -4.17 7.95
CA ARG A 167 -4.58 -4.99 6.76
C ARG A 167 -5.40 -6.24 7.07
N LEU A 168 -5.02 -6.99 8.12
CA LEU A 168 -5.74 -8.20 8.55
C LEU A 168 -7.18 -7.88 8.96
N ARG A 169 -7.39 -6.80 9.72
CA ARG A 169 -8.71 -6.36 10.14
C ARG A 169 -9.58 -6.00 8.93
N THR A 170 -9.02 -5.33 7.92
CA THR A 170 -9.79 -5.01 6.70
C THR A 170 -10.22 -6.26 5.98
N VAL A 171 -9.29 -7.19 5.76
CA VAL A 171 -9.55 -8.42 5.02
C VAL A 171 -10.69 -9.20 5.67
N LEU A 172 -10.65 -9.35 6.99
CA LEU A 172 -11.71 -10.03 7.74
C LEU A 172 -13.04 -9.27 7.69
N THR A 173 -13.01 -7.94 7.74
CA THR A 173 -14.21 -7.09 7.64
C THR A 173 -14.85 -7.16 6.24
N ARG A 174 -14.04 -7.19 5.18
CA ARG A 174 -14.53 -7.33 3.79
C ARG A 174 -15.11 -8.70 3.52
N LEU A 175 -14.55 -9.76 4.12
CA LEU A 175 -15.13 -11.09 4.01
C LEU A 175 -16.55 -11.14 4.59
N HIS A 176 -16.76 -10.53 5.76
CA HIS A 176 -18.08 -10.46 6.40
C HIS A 176 -18.12 -9.40 7.51
N GLY A 177 -19.28 -8.77 7.76
CA GLY A 177 -19.45 -7.76 8.82
C GLY A 177 -19.08 -8.26 10.23
N ASN A 178 -19.27 -9.55 10.50
CA ASN A 178 -18.83 -10.18 11.77
C ASN A 178 -17.30 -10.23 11.94
N GLY A 179 -16.52 -10.03 10.88
CA GLY A 179 -15.08 -9.82 10.97
C GLY A 179 -14.74 -8.60 11.83
N ARG A 180 -15.47 -7.50 11.67
CA ARG A 180 -15.34 -6.31 12.54
C ARG A 180 -15.71 -6.64 13.98
N SER A 181 -16.81 -7.37 14.18
CA SER A 181 -17.27 -7.79 15.50
C SER A 181 -16.23 -8.63 16.25
N TRP A 182 -15.47 -9.47 15.54
CA TRP A 182 -14.42 -10.29 16.15
C TRP A 182 -13.35 -9.44 16.86
N PHE A 183 -12.94 -8.31 16.28
CA PHE A 183 -11.95 -7.42 16.89
C PHE A 183 -12.52 -6.54 18.02
N ASN A 184 -13.83 -6.34 18.06
CA ASN A 184 -14.46 -5.42 19.00
C ASN A 184 -15.07 -6.12 20.23
N GLN A 185 -14.90 -7.45 20.39
CA GLN A 185 -15.47 -8.19 21.51
C GLN A 185 -14.66 -8.00 22.80
N PRO A 186 -15.24 -7.40 23.87
CA PRO A 186 -14.53 -7.23 25.14
C PRO A 186 -14.09 -8.56 25.74
N GLY A 187 -12.87 -8.60 26.29
CA GLY A 187 -12.32 -9.77 26.96
C GLY A 187 -11.94 -10.95 26.05
N ARG A 188 -12.10 -10.83 24.72
CA ARG A 188 -11.68 -11.84 23.77
C ARG A 188 -10.42 -11.41 23.06
N GLN A 189 -9.42 -12.30 23.08
CA GLN A 189 -8.24 -12.13 22.25
C GLN A 189 -8.66 -12.27 20.77
N SER A 190 -8.21 -11.35 19.93
CA SER A 190 -8.37 -11.39 18.48
C SER A 190 -7.04 -11.77 17.81
N PRO A 191 -7.06 -12.28 16.57
CA PRO A 191 -5.82 -12.51 15.83
C PRO A 191 -5.09 -11.19 15.59
N GLN A 192 -3.80 -11.15 15.89
CA GLN A 192 -3.00 -9.94 15.73
C GLN A 192 -1.52 -10.28 15.47
N PHE A 193 -0.86 -9.45 14.68
CA PHE A 193 0.59 -9.39 14.60
C PHE A 193 1.11 -8.72 15.88
N VAL A 194 2.01 -9.42 16.58
CA VAL A 194 2.50 -9.01 17.91
C VAL A 194 3.95 -8.53 17.89
N SER A 195 4.71 -8.89 16.86
CA SER A 195 6.09 -8.43 16.68
C SER A 195 6.46 -8.42 15.20
N SER A 196 7.44 -7.58 14.88
CA SER A 196 8.16 -7.56 13.62
C SER A 196 9.62 -7.16 13.88
N SER A 197 10.53 -7.51 12.98
CA SER A 197 11.90 -7.00 13.01
C SER A 197 12.48 -6.87 11.60
N PRO A 198 12.77 -5.65 11.10
CA PRO A 198 12.50 -4.36 11.76
C PRO A 198 10.99 -4.07 11.84
N ASP A 199 10.58 -3.28 12.85
CA ASP A 199 9.20 -2.81 13.02
C ASP A 199 9.13 -1.28 12.88
N THR A 200 9.29 -0.79 11.66
CA THR A 200 9.44 0.65 11.37
C THR A 200 8.44 1.12 10.31
N ALA A 201 8.17 2.43 10.30
CA ALA A 201 7.40 3.10 9.25
C ALA A 201 8.01 2.89 7.84
N ALA A 202 9.35 2.88 7.74
CA ALA A 202 10.06 2.59 6.49
C ALA A 202 9.74 1.19 5.95
N MET A 203 9.68 0.18 6.82
CA MET A 203 9.31 -1.19 6.44
C MET A 203 7.84 -1.29 5.99
N THR A 204 6.94 -0.55 6.65
CA THR A 204 5.56 -0.37 6.18
C THR A 204 5.50 0.22 4.78
N MET A 205 6.19 1.33 4.56
CA MET A 205 6.15 2.00 3.26
C MET A 205 6.81 1.18 2.17
N LEU A 206 7.89 0.45 2.48
CA LEU A 206 8.49 -0.50 1.55
C LEU A 206 7.50 -1.60 1.16
N ALA A 207 6.75 -2.15 2.12
CA ALA A 207 5.73 -3.17 1.86
C ALA A 207 4.59 -2.64 1.00
N VAL A 208 4.09 -1.44 1.29
CA VAL A 208 3.03 -0.80 0.49
C VAL A 208 3.49 -0.56 -0.94
N LEU A 209 4.67 0.05 -1.13
CA LEU A 209 5.22 0.30 -2.46
C LEU A 209 5.44 -1.01 -3.24
N ALA A 210 5.95 -2.05 -2.56
CA ALA A 210 6.15 -3.37 -3.17
C ALA A 210 4.84 -4.04 -3.56
N HIS A 211 3.81 -3.94 -2.71
CA HIS A 211 2.47 -4.44 -3.00
C HIS A 211 1.89 -3.79 -4.27
N GLU A 212 1.87 -2.45 -4.32
CA GLU A 212 1.28 -1.76 -5.47
C GLU A 212 2.11 -1.94 -6.75
N THR A 213 3.44 -2.01 -6.62
CA THR A 213 4.32 -2.36 -7.75
C THR A 213 4.07 -3.80 -8.22
N GLY A 214 3.75 -4.71 -7.31
CA GLY A 214 3.39 -6.09 -7.63
C GLY A 214 2.18 -6.19 -8.56
N HIS A 215 1.19 -5.30 -8.40
CA HIS A 215 0.02 -5.26 -9.29
C HIS A 215 0.43 -4.85 -10.71
N VAL A 216 1.28 -3.81 -10.84
CA VAL A 216 1.85 -3.39 -12.14
C VAL A 216 2.65 -4.54 -12.77
N LEU A 217 3.53 -5.16 -11.98
CA LEU A 217 4.41 -6.24 -12.43
C LEU A 217 3.61 -7.47 -12.86
N TRP A 218 2.48 -7.79 -12.21
CA TRP A 218 1.62 -8.89 -12.65
C TRP A 218 1.12 -8.68 -14.08
N PHE A 219 0.66 -7.47 -14.41
CA PHE A 219 0.22 -7.17 -15.76
C PHE A 219 1.38 -7.15 -16.76
N ASP A 220 2.56 -6.65 -16.39
CA ASP A 220 3.74 -6.74 -17.26
C ASP A 220 4.14 -8.20 -17.50
N ALA A 221 4.08 -9.04 -16.47
CA ALA A 221 4.50 -10.43 -16.49
C ALA A 221 3.57 -11.32 -17.33
N PHE A 222 2.24 -11.13 -17.21
CA PHE A 222 1.28 -12.09 -17.76
C PHE A 222 0.40 -11.53 -18.89
N VAL A 223 0.48 -10.24 -19.19
CA VAL A 223 -0.43 -9.57 -20.13
C VAL A 223 0.36 -8.74 -21.14
N ASN A 224 0.46 -9.26 -22.36
CA ASN A 224 1.11 -8.55 -23.47
C ASN A 224 0.43 -7.18 -23.72
N PRO A 225 1.17 -6.07 -23.89
CA PRO A 225 0.57 -4.81 -24.33
C PRO A 225 -0.09 -4.98 -25.71
N PRO A 226 -1.15 -4.19 -26.04
CA PRO A 226 -1.80 -3.18 -25.21
C PRO A 226 -2.81 -3.77 -24.21
N GLY A 227 -2.98 -5.09 -24.13
CA GLY A 227 -4.00 -5.71 -23.30
C GLY A 227 -4.39 -7.11 -23.76
N GLY A 228 -3.41 -7.97 -24.05
CA GLY A 228 -3.65 -9.35 -24.45
C GLY A 228 -4.37 -10.19 -23.39
N PRO A 229 -4.65 -11.46 -23.70
CA PRO A 229 -5.10 -12.43 -22.71
C PRO A 229 -3.99 -12.74 -21.69
N PHE A 230 -4.36 -13.42 -20.61
CA PHE A 230 -3.41 -13.97 -19.66
C PHE A 230 -2.56 -15.07 -20.33
N ASN A 231 -1.24 -15.00 -20.19
CA ASN A 231 -0.31 -16.04 -20.60
C ASN A 231 0.66 -16.39 -19.47
N ALA A 232 0.52 -17.59 -18.90
CA ALA A 232 1.39 -18.06 -17.81
C ALA A 232 2.86 -18.21 -18.26
N ASP A 233 3.11 -18.56 -19.52
CA ASP A 233 4.45 -18.87 -20.02
C ASP A 233 5.35 -17.63 -20.11
N ASN A 234 4.75 -16.44 -20.18
CA ASN A 234 5.47 -15.17 -20.24
C ASN A 234 6.31 -14.90 -18.99
N PHE A 235 6.00 -15.54 -17.85
CA PHE A 235 6.70 -15.32 -16.60
C PHE A 235 7.18 -16.65 -16.00
N CYS A 236 8.48 -16.74 -15.74
CA CYS A 236 9.09 -17.91 -15.10
C CYS A 236 8.80 -19.23 -15.84
N GLY A 237 8.59 -19.16 -17.17
CA GLY A 237 8.24 -20.31 -18.01
C GLY A 237 7.00 -21.07 -17.50
N GLY A 238 5.99 -20.35 -16.98
CA GLY A 238 4.75 -20.94 -16.49
C GLY A 238 4.84 -21.58 -15.11
N LYS A 239 6.00 -21.53 -14.43
CA LYS A 239 6.23 -22.25 -13.16
C LYS A 239 5.70 -21.54 -11.92
N PHE A 240 5.28 -20.28 -12.04
CA PHE A 240 4.83 -19.48 -10.90
C PHE A 240 3.57 -20.10 -10.26
N TYR A 241 2.51 -20.28 -11.05
CA TYR A 241 1.24 -20.82 -10.58
C TYR A 241 1.18 -22.34 -10.71
N ALA A 242 0.97 -23.01 -9.58
CA ALA A 242 0.60 -24.42 -9.60
C ALA A 242 -0.87 -24.57 -10.04
N ARG A 243 -1.12 -25.31 -11.14
CA ARG A 243 -2.48 -25.58 -11.66
C ARG A 243 -3.40 -26.26 -10.63
N ALA A 244 -2.83 -27.01 -9.70
CA ALA A 244 -3.57 -27.63 -8.60
C ALA A 244 -4.15 -26.61 -7.60
N VAL A 245 -3.53 -25.43 -7.49
CA VAL A 245 -3.94 -24.33 -6.59
C VAL A 245 -4.84 -23.35 -7.32
N TRP A 246 -4.41 -22.91 -8.50
CA TRP A 246 -5.13 -21.99 -9.37
C TRP A 246 -5.47 -22.69 -10.70
N PRO A 247 -6.57 -23.46 -10.75
CA PRO A 247 -6.95 -24.23 -11.92
C PRO A 247 -7.34 -23.37 -13.12
N LYS A 248 -7.73 -22.10 -12.88
CA LYS A 248 -8.12 -21.13 -13.90
C LYS A 248 -7.66 -19.74 -13.47
N ILE A 249 -6.89 -19.09 -14.35
CA ILE A 249 -6.42 -17.72 -14.19
C ILE A 249 -6.82 -16.95 -15.44
N ALA A 250 -7.32 -15.74 -15.27
CA ALA A 250 -7.72 -14.86 -16.35
C ALA A 250 -7.46 -13.40 -15.99
N VAL A 251 -7.34 -12.56 -17.00
CA VAL A 251 -7.36 -11.11 -16.80
C VAL A 251 -8.75 -10.70 -16.31
N PRO A 252 -8.88 -9.96 -15.19
CA PRO A 252 -10.17 -9.45 -14.71
C PRO A 252 -10.88 -8.59 -15.76
N SER A 253 -12.21 -8.68 -15.82
CA SER A 253 -13.03 -7.78 -16.65
C SER A 253 -12.89 -6.35 -16.12
N GLY A 254 -12.26 -5.47 -16.89
CA GLY A 254 -11.90 -4.12 -16.46
C GLY A 254 -10.46 -3.97 -15.97
N ARG A 255 -9.68 -5.07 -15.92
CA ARG A 255 -8.26 -5.10 -15.49
C ARG A 255 -8.01 -4.46 -14.13
N TRP A 256 -9.01 -4.51 -13.27
CA TRP A 256 -8.96 -4.04 -11.90
C TRP A 256 -9.32 -5.20 -10.98
N VAL A 257 -8.67 -5.27 -9.82
CA VAL A 257 -9.05 -6.17 -8.72
C VAL A 257 -9.17 -5.31 -7.48
N GLY A 258 -10.33 -5.35 -6.84
CA GLY A 258 -10.49 -4.71 -5.55
C GLY A 258 -9.73 -5.45 -4.46
N PHE A 259 -9.24 -4.71 -3.46
CA PHE A 259 -8.60 -5.31 -2.30
C PHE A 259 -9.51 -6.35 -1.62
N GLY A 260 -8.99 -7.57 -1.42
CA GLY A 260 -9.75 -8.67 -0.83
C GLY A 260 -10.90 -9.18 -1.70
N GLU A 261 -10.92 -8.88 -2.99
CA GLU A 261 -11.90 -9.42 -3.93
C GLU A 261 -11.55 -10.86 -4.32
N GLN A 262 -12.54 -11.76 -4.22
CA GLN A 262 -12.47 -13.08 -4.84
C GLN A 262 -13.06 -13.01 -6.25
N LEU A 263 -12.24 -13.32 -7.26
CA LEU A 263 -12.69 -13.34 -8.63
C LEU A 263 -13.54 -14.58 -8.88
N ALA A 264 -14.84 -14.40 -9.12
CA ALA A 264 -15.85 -15.48 -9.17
C ALA A 264 -15.47 -16.66 -10.08
N ASN A 265 -14.72 -16.41 -11.16
CA ASN A 265 -14.33 -17.41 -12.14
C ASN A 265 -12.88 -17.91 -12.00
N GLN A 266 -12.21 -17.60 -10.89
CA GLN A 266 -10.81 -17.97 -10.63
C GLN A 266 -10.69 -18.58 -9.23
N PRO A 267 -11.38 -19.71 -8.96
CA PRO A 267 -11.43 -20.27 -7.62
C PRO A 267 -10.06 -20.81 -7.19
N ARG A 268 -9.69 -20.54 -5.94
CA ARG A 268 -8.53 -21.17 -5.31
C ARG A 268 -8.87 -22.56 -4.80
N LYS A 269 -7.91 -23.49 -4.85
CA LYS A 269 -7.97 -24.81 -4.21
C LYS A 269 -6.85 -24.99 -3.17
N PRO A 270 -7.17 -25.23 -1.88
CA PRO A 270 -8.50 -25.12 -1.27
C PRO A 270 -9.01 -23.67 -1.22
N ASN A 271 -10.34 -23.51 -1.11
CA ASN A 271 -11.01 -22.20 -1.00
C ASN A 271 -10.99 -21.69 0.45
N TYR A 272 -9.83 -21.18 0.89
CA TYR A 272 -9.69 -20.66 2.25
C TYR A 272 -10.57 -19.45 2.51
N ALA A 273 -10.62 -18.50 1.58
CA ALA A 273 -11.34 -17.25 1.76
C ALA A 273 -12.86 -17.48 1.88
N GLY A 274 -13.44 -18.35 1.04
CA GLY A 274 -14.85 -18.76 1.17
C GLY A 274 -15.13 -19.57 2.45
N THR A 275 -14.21 -20.43 2.88
CA THR A 275 -14.35 -21.17 4.15
C THR A 275 -14.35 -20.21 5.35
N LEU A 276 -13.41 -19.28 5.37
CA LEU A 276 -13.30 -18.26 6.42
C LEU A 276 -14.54 -17.35 6.44
N GLN A 277 -15.00 -16.90 5.27
CA GLN A 277 -16.25 -16.15 5.14
C GLN A 277 -17.44 -16.93 5.73
N SER A 278 -17.58 -18.22 5.44
CA SER A 278 -18.65 -19.06 5.99
C SER A 278 -18.57 -19.20 7.51
N HIS A 279 -17.37 -19.22 8.10
CA HIS A 279 -17.23 -19.25 9.56
C HIS A 279 -17.58 -17.90 10.20
N LEU A 280 -17.15 -16.80 9.57
CA LEU A 280 -17.48 -15.46 10.03
C LEU A 280 -18.99 -15.18 9.93
N SER A 281 -19.66 -15.59 8.86
CA SER A 281 -21.11 -15.37 8.70
C SER A 281 -21.94 -16.05 9.78
N ARG A 282 -21.49 -17.21 10.27
CA ARG A 282 -22.11 -17.96 11.38
C ARG A 282 -21.62 -17.53 12.77
N ALA A 283 -20.82 -16.46 12.86
CA ALA A 283 -20.14 -16.01 14.07
C ALA A 283 -19.34 -17.13 14.79
N ASN A 284 -18.89 -18.14 14.04
CA ASN A 284 -18.12 -19.26 14.58
C ASN A 284 -16.63 -18.90 14.61
N PHE A 285 -16.26 -18.00 15.52
CA PHE A 285 -14.88 -17.50 15.62
C PHE A 285 -13.87 -18.59 15.98
N SER A 286 -14.29 -19.69 16.60
CA SER A 286 -13.40 -20.83 16.84
C SER A 286 -12.95 -21.47 15.52
N GLN A 287 -13.89 -21.77 14.62
CA GLN A 287 -13.58 -22.31 13.30
C GLN A 287 -12.90 -21.26 12.40
N ALA A 288 -13.27 -19.98 12.53
CA ALA A 288 -12.60 -18.89 11.81
C ALA A 288 -11.10 -18.79 12.17
N ARG A 289 -10.72 -19.00 13.44
CA ARG A 289 -9.31 -19.10 13.87
C ARG A 289 -8.59 -20.26 13.20
N GLY A 290 -9.24 -21.42 13.12
CA GLY A 290 -8.71 -22.57 12.39
C GLY A 290 -8.48 -22.27 10.91
N GLY A 291 -9.47 -21.68 10.24
CA GLY A 291 -9.36 -21.26 8.84
C GLY A 291 -8.25 -20.24 8.59
N LEU A 292 -8.14 -19.22 9.44
CA LEU A 292 -7.08 -18.22 9.36
C LEU A 292 -5.69 -18.85 9.57
N ARG A 293 -5.55 -19.74 10.55
CA ARG A 293 -4.31 -20.50 10.75
C ARG A 293 -3.94 -21.30 9.50
N SER A 294 -4.90 -21.99 8.89
CA SER A 294 -4.68 -22.76 7.66
C SER A 294 -4.22 -21.88 6.49
N MET A 295 -4.69 -20.63 6.39
CA MET A 295 -4.18 -19.68 5.39
C MET A 295 -2.70 -19.35 5.62
N PHE A 296 -2.30 -19.06 6.86
CA PHE A 296 -0.90 -18.74 7.15
C PHE A 296 0.04 -19.95 7.00
N HIS A 297 -0.47 -21.17 7.23
CA HIS A 297 0.29 -22.42 7.06
C HIS A 297 0.21 -22.99 5.63
N ASP A 298 -0.46 -22.31 4.70
CA ASP A 298 -0.55 -22.76 3.32
C ASP A 298 0.86 -22.85 2.69
N ARG A 299 1.10 -23.92 1.91
CA ARG A 299 2.42 -24.22 1.34
C ARG A 299 2.77 -23.35 0.12
N GLU A 300 1.81 -22.61 -0.40
CA GLU A 300 1.89 -21.90 -1.68
C GLU A 300 1.74 -20.39 -1.50
N ALA A 301 0.97 -19.93 -0.52
CA ALA A 301 0.62 -18.53 -0.29
C ALA A 301 1.54 -17.84 0.73
N ALA A 302 1.90 -16.60 0.42
CA ALA A 302 2.78 -15.78 1.26
C ALA A 302 2.05 -15.11 2.43
N GLY A 303 0.76 -14.84 2.29
CA GLY A 303 -0.06 -14.19 3.31
C GLY A 303 -1.54 -14.49 3.16
N ALA A 304 -2.38 -13.82 3.96
CA ALA A 304 -3.82 -14.00 3.92
C ALA A 304 -4.40 -13.59 2.55
N LEU A 305 -3.97 -12.44 2.01
CA LEU A 305 -4.47 -11.90 0.74
C LEU A 305 -4.10 -12.75 -0.47
N ALA A 306 -2.95 -13.43 -0.44
CA ALA A 306 -2.52 -14.38 -1.46
C ALA A 306 -3.51 -15.55 -1.69
N THR A 307 -4.50 -15.72 -0.81
CA THR A 307 -5.53 -16.75 -0.95
C THR A 307 -6.81 -16.28 -1.66
N PHE A 308 -6.93 -14.99 -1.96
CA PHE A 308 -8.17 -14.38 -2.49
C PHE A 308 -8.24 -14.42 -4.01
N SER A 309 -7.12 -14.13 -4.68
CA SER A 309 -7.04 -14.13 -6.13
C SER A 309 -5.63 -14.54 -6.59
N PRO A 310 -5.46 -15.02 -7.83
CA PRO A 310 -4.14 -15.31 -8.35
C PRO A 310 -3.27 -14.05 -8.47
N ILE A 311 -3.89 -12.88 -8.68
CA ILE A 311 -3.17 -11.59 -8.73
C ILE A 311 -2.60 -11.26 -7.36
N GLU A 312 -3.41 -11.32 -6.30
CA GLU A 312 -2.94 -11.12 -4.92
C GLU A 312 -1.89 -12.16 -4.50
N ASP A 313 -1.98 -13.40 -4.98
CA ASP A 313 -0.95 -14.42 -4.75
C ASP A 313 0.42 -14.02 -5.31
N PHE A 314 0.43 -13.45 -6.52
CA PHE A 314 1.65 -12.92 -7.12
C PHE A 314 2.17 -11.70 -6.38
N VAL A 315 1.28 -10.76 -6.10
CA VAL A 315 1.60 -9.49 -5.45
C VAL A 315 2.18 -9.72 -4.06
N GLU A 316 1.55 -10.59 -3.25
CA GLU A 316 2.08 -10.93 -1.93
C GLU A 316 3.43 -11.65 -2.02
N ALA A 317 3.61 -12.56 -2.98
CA ALA A 317 4.91 -13.22 -3.16
C ALA A 317 6.01 -12.22 -3.53
N TYR A 318 5.69 -11.21 -4.34
CA TYR A 318 6.60 -10.13 -4.70
C TYR A 318 6.88 -9.19 -3.53
N GLU A 319 5.85 -8.77 -2.77
CA GLU A 319 5.99 -8.00 -1.52
C GLU A 319 7.01 -8.71 -0.61
N TRP A 320 6.80 -9.99 -0.32
CA TRP A 320 7.70 -10.76 0.53
C TRP A 320 9.12 -10.92 -0.05
N HIS A 321 9.27 -11.07 -1.36
CA HIS A 321 10.61 -11.11 -1.98
C HIS A 321 11.37 -9.79 -1.76
N VAL A 322 10.69 -8.65 -1.89
CA VAL A 322 11.28 -7.34 -1.59
C VAL A 322 11.61 -7.19 -0.11
N LEU A 323 10.68 -7.51 0.80
CA LEU A 323 10.88 -7.35 2.24
C LEU A 323 12.01 -8.23 2.79
N LEU A 324 12.12 -9.46 2.29
CA LEU A 324 13.19 -10.39 2.70
C LEU A 324 14.56 -10.03 2.10
N SER A 325 14.59 -9.18 1.06
CA SER A 325 15.82 -8.70 0.42
C SER A 325 16.20 -7.27 0.86
N ALA A 326 15.41 -6.64 1.74
CA ALA A 326 15.62 -5.28 2.20
C ALA A 326 16.95 -5.10 2.98
N LYS A 327 17.32 -3.84 3.25
CA LYS A 327 18.56 -3.45 3.91
C LYS A 327 18.24 -2.57 5.15
N PRO A 328 18.11 -3.13 6.37
CA PRO A 328 18.20 -4.56 6.71
C PRO A 328 16.94 -5.35 6.29
N PRO A 329 17.05 -6.68 6.10
CA PRO A 329 15.94 -7.51 5.69
C PRO A 329 14.92 -7.69 6.81
N LEU A 330 13.67 -7.95 6.45
CA LEU A 330 12.67 -8.43 7.40
C LEU A 330 13.05 -9.84 7.89
N THR A 331 13.22 -10.00 9.20
CA THR A 331 13.71 -11.24 9.84
C THR A 331 12.67 -11.92 10.73
N ASP A 332 11.67 -11.17 11.22
CA ASP A 332 10.54 -11.68 11.99
C ASP A 332 9.27 -10.94 11.61
N LEU A 333 8.15 -11.66 11.57
CA LEU A 333 6.81 -11.09 11.64
C LEU A 333 5.91 -12.16 12.28
N THR A 334 5.62 -12.01 13.57
CA THR A 334 4.87 -13.01 14.32
C THR A 334 3.39 -12.66 14.42
N ILE A 335 2.52 -13.57 13.99
CA ILE A 335 1.08 -13.52 14.25
C ILE A 335 0.70 -14.40 15.44
N GLN A 336 -0.07 -13.84 16.37
CA GLN A 336 -0.77 -14.56 17.42
C GLN A 336 -2.22 -14.81 17.00
N ILE A 337 -2.59 -16.08 16.85
CA ILE A 337 -4.00 -16.49 16.69
C ILE A 337 -4.43 -17.17 18.00
N PRO A 338 -5.45 -16.68 18.71
CA PRO A 338 -5.84 -17.23 20.02
C PRO A 338 -6.11 -18.73 19.96
N GLY A 339 -5.60 -19.50 20.93
CA GLY A 339 -5.75 -20.96 20.95
C GLY A 339 -4.79 -21.72 20.02
N PHE A 340 -3.84 -21.04 19.38
CA PHE A 340 -2.74 -21.65 18.65
C PHE A 340 -1.40 -21.04 19.09
N PRO A 341 -0.28 -21.76 18.93
CA PRO A 341 1.05 -21.18 19.12
C PRO A 341 1.27 -19.96 18.19
N PRO A 342 2.05 -18.95 18.61
CA PRO A 342 2.50 -17.89 17.72
C PRO A 342 3.16 -18.46 16.46
N TYR A 343 2.94 -17.81 15.32
CA TYR A 343 3.52 -18.21 14.04
C TYR A 343 4.34 -17.07 13.45
N ASP A 344 5.63 -17.29 13.29
CA ASP A 344 6.55 -16.39 12.58
C ASP A 344 6.42 -16.64 11.08
N LEU A 345 5.89 -15.65 10.35
CA LEU A 345 5.66 -15.73 8.92
C LEU A 345 6.98 -15.79 8.14
N VAL A 346 8.02 -15.06 8.57
CA VAL A 346 9.32 -15.02 7.89
C VAL A 346 9.96 -16.41 7.92
N ARG A 347 10.03 -17.03 9.11
CA ARG A 347 10.50 -18.43 9.24
C ARG A 347 9.58 -19.40 8.51
N GLY A 348 8.28 -19.13 8.55
CA GLY A 348 7.26 -19.89 7.84
C GLY A 348 7.51 -19.96 6.33
N ILE A 349 7.88 -18.85 5.68
CA ILE A 349 8.18 -18.78 4.25
C ILE A 349 9.28 -19.76 3.87
N ALA A 350 10.34 -19.86 4.67
CA ALA A 350 11.43 -20.82 4.45
C ALA A 350 10.98 -22.29 4.53
N SER A 351 9.78 -22.59 5.01
CA SER A 351 9.21 -23.96 5.05
C SER A 351 8.17 -24.23 3.95
N LYS A 352 7.81 -23.22 3.14
CA LYS A 352 6.77 -23.30 2.10
C LYS A 352 7.37 -23.54 0.72
N PRO A 353 7.40 -24.79 0.20
CA PRO A 353 8.07 -25.08 -1.07
C PRO A 353 7.41 -24.39 -2.27
N GLY A 354 6.08 -24.23 -2.26
CA GLY A 354 5.36 -23.55 -3.33
C GLY A 354 5.68 -22.07 -3.39
N LEU A 355 5.76 -21.43 -2.23
CA LEU A 355 6.15 -20.03 -2.12
C LEU A 355 7.63 -19.82 -2.48
N LYS A 356 8.54 -20.69 -2.05
CA LYS A 356 9.95 -20.65 -2.49
C LYS A 356 10.08 -20.71 -4.01
N ARG A 357 9.33 -21.61 -4.66
CA ARG A 357 9.30 -21.72 -6.12
C ARG A 357 8.86 -20.39 -6.77
N LYS A 358 7.83 -19.74 -6.23
CA LYS A 358 7.35 -18.44 -6.70
C LYS A 358 8.37 -17.33 -6.51
N MET A 359 8.97 -17.24 -5.34
CA MET A 359 9.95 -16.21 -5.01
C MET A 359 11.24 -16.33 -5.83
N ALA A 360 11.60 -17.53 -6.30
CA ALA A 360 12.74 -17.75 -7.20
C ALA A 360 12.48 -17.29 -8.64
N CYS A 361 11.27 -16.81 -8.96
CA CYS A 361 10.93 -16.26 -10.27
C CYS A 361 11.21 -14.75 -10.38
N PHE A 362 11.47 -14.07 -9.25
CA PHE A 362 11.87 -12.68 -9.18
C PHE A 362 13.39 -12.62 -9.05
#